data_AF-A0A523YYV9-F1
#
_entry.id   AF-A0A523YYV9-F1
#
_cell.length_a   1.000
_cell.length_b   1.000
_cell.length_c   1.000
_cell.angle_alpha   90.00
_cell.angle_beta   90.00
_cell.angle_gamma   90.00
#
_symmetry.space_group_name_H-M   'P 1'
#
loop_
_entity.id
_entity.type
_entity.pdbx_description
1 polymer ?
#
loop_
_entity_poly.entity_id
_entity_poly.type
_entity_poly.pdbx_seq_one_letter_code
_entity_poly.pdbx_strand_id
1 'polypeptide(L)'
;MNKTARRSLQIVAISTLVVLISGLFPAVLSTGVKAASPFRFVSWADTKSAQDDLSTLSDQAVQLNPAFTIYPGDLEDRGFTISGMNAWKEAMDGGDPAPNGMFDITFPVRGNHDDNDTLDWQAYFDFQATADHVGAT
;
A
#
# COMPACT_ATOMS: atom_id res chain seq x y z
N MET A 1 63.64 46.91 50.72
CA MET A 1 62.37 47.67 50.83
C MET A 1 61.22 46.80 50.35
N ASN A 2 60.28 46.52 51.27
CA ASN A 2 58.84 46.27 51.10
C ASN A 2 58.23 46.83 49.79
N LYS A 3 57.19 46.28 49.13
CA LYS A 3 55.98 45.55 49.58
C LYS A 3 55.16 45.12 48.33
N THR A 4 54.49 43.95 48.40
CA THR A 4 53.03 43.72 48.11
C THR A 4 52.48 44.00 46.69
N ALA A 5 51.56 43.23 46.08
CA ALA A 5 50.99 41.89 46.20
C ALA A 5 50.00 41.67 45.03
N ARG A 6 49.83 40.39 44.63
CA ARG A 6 48.61 39.68 44.21
C ARG A 6 47.61 40.35 43.24
N ARG A 7 47.21 39.58 42.22
CA ARG A 7 45.88 38.94 42.21
C ARG A 7 45.83 37.73 41.28
N SER A 8 45.53 36.60 41.90
CA SER A 8 45.20 35.30 41.32
C SER A 8 43.83 35.35 40.65
N LEU A 9 43.65 34.66 39.52
CA LEU A 9 42.34 34.19 39.09
C LEU A 9 42.45 32.68 38.88
N GLN A 10 42.03 31.93 39.90
CA GLN A 10 41.78 30.50 39.78
C GLN A 10 40.39 30.34 39.16
N ILE A 11 40.31 29.74 37.98
CA ILE A 11 39.07 29.13 37.50
C ILE A 11 39.19 27.64 37.82
N VAL A 12 38.33 27.20 38.73
CA VAL A 12 38.13 25.80 39.09
C VAL A 12 37.05 25.23 38.16
N ALA A 13 37.03 23.90 38.10
CA ALA A 13 35.91 23.01 37.76
C ALA A 13 35.75 22.65 36.27
N ILE A 14 35.56 21.38 35.86
CA ILE A 14 35.31 20.10 36.54
C ILE A 14 35.83 19.00 35.59
N SER A 15 36.62 18.05 36.08
CA SER A 15 36.91 16.80 35.34
C SER A 15 35.68 15.90 35.44
N THR A 16 34.98 15.68 34.33
CA THR A 16 33.89 14.70 34.26
C THR A 16 34.48 13.30 34.33
N LEU A 17 34.21 12.58 35.41
CA LEU A 17 34.48 11.15 35.55
C LEU A 17 33.46 10.39 34.67
N VAL A 18 33.91 9.84 33.55
CA VAL A 18 33.13 8.86 32.78
C VAL A 18 33.35 7.50 33.41
N VAL A 19 32.36 7.02 34.16
CA VAL A 19 32.33 5.63 34.64
C VAL A 19 31.87 4.75 33.48
N LEU A 20 32.81 4.02 32.88
CA LEU A 20 32.50 2.90 31.99
C LEU A 20 31.99 1.74 32.84
N ILE A 21 30.66 1.61 32.96
CA ILE A 21 30.04 0.40 33.49
C ILE A 21 30.08 -0.66 32.39
N SER A 22 31.20 -1.37 32.28
CA SER A 22 31.28 -2.66 31.58
C SER A 22 30.63 -3.72 32.47
N GLY A 23 29.30 -3.70 32.53
CA GLY A 23 28.48 -4.68 33.24
C GLY A 23 27.74 -5.56 32.24
N LEU A 24 27.94 -6.86 32.36
CA LEU A 24 27.29 -7.91 31.58
C LEU A 24 25.78 -7.69 31.45
N PHE A 25 25.32 -7.34 30.26
CA PHE A 25 23.96 -7.66 29.84
C PHE A 25 24.02 -9.04 29.17
N PRO A 26 23.29 -10.05 29.66
CA PRO A 26 23.13 -11.27 28.89
C PRO A 26 22.53 -10.86 27.54
N ALA A 27 23.11 -11.39 26.48
CA ALA A 27 22.60 -11.27 25.12
C ALA A 27 21.13 -11.76 25.13
N VAL A 28 20.20 -10.83 25.32
CA VAL A 28 18.84 -11.00 24.83
C VAL A 28 19.03 -11.05 23.34
N LEU A 29 19.00 -12.29 22.83
CA LEU A 29 18.90 -12.62 21.44
C LEU A 29 17.99 -11.58 20.80
N SER A 30 18.59 -10.75 19.93
CA SER A 30 17.88 -10.01 18.92
C SER A 30 17.13 -11.08 18.11
N THR A 31 15.95 -11.47 18.56
CA THR A 31 14.94 -12.02 17.68
C THR A 31 14.74 -10.94 16.65
N GLY A 32 15.36 -11.10 15.48
CA GLY A 32 15.26 -10.13 14.41
C GLY A 32 13.78 -9.93 14.15
N VAL A 33 13.22 -8.82 14.61
CA VAL A 33 11.90 -8.38 14.18
C VAL A 33 12.11 -8.10 12.70
N LYS A 34 11.68 -9.04 11.85
CA LYS A 34 11.59 -8.75 10.43
C LYS A 34 10.64 -7.57 10.31
N ALA A 35 11.11 -6.46 9.73
CA ALA A 35 10.22 -5.39 9.34
C ALA A 35 9.13 -6.02 8.48
N ALA A 36 7.88 -5.91 8.92
CA ALA A 36 6.76 -6.36 8.11
C ALA A 36 6.78 -5.56 6.82
N SER A 37 6.57 -6.23 5.68
CA SER A 37 6.34 -5.52 4.43
C SER A 37 5.16 -4.57 4.64
N PRO A 38 5.22 -3.30 4.21
CA PRO A 38 4.08 -2.41 4.31
C PRO A 38 2.90 -3.02 3.55
N PHE A 39 1.77 -3.15 4.24
CA PHE A 39 0.51 -3.49 3.61
C PHE A 39 0.01 -2.29 2.79
N ARG A 40 -0.37 -2.54 1.54
CA ARG A 40 -0.88 -1.53 0.63
C ARG A 40 -2.12 -2.07 -0.06
N PHE A 41 -3.08 -1.19 -0.31
CA PHE A 41 -4.20 -1.46 -1.19
C PHE A 41 -4.45 -0.24 -2.06
N VAL A 42 -5.11 -0.45 -3.18
CA VAL A 42 -5.55 0.64 -4.07
C VAL A 42 -7.07 0.72 -4.03
N SER A 43 -7.60 1.95 -4.06
CA SER A 43 -9.01 2.23 -4.27
C SER A 43 -9.13 3.22 -5.41
N TRP A 44 -9.96 2.89 -6.39
CA TRP A 44 -10.16 3.58 -7.65
C TRP A 44 -11.58 3.35 -8.12
N ALA A 45 -12.18 4.29 -8.83
CA ALA A 45 -13.61 4.27 -9.16
C ALA A 45 -13.91 5.07 -10.42
N ASP A 46 -15.16 5.00 -10.88
CA ASP A 46 -15.76 5.99 -11.78
C ASP A 46 -15.12 6.12 -13.18
N THR A 47 -14.42 5.09 -13.67
CA THR A 47 -13.86 5.15 -15.05
C THR A 47 -14.93 5.06 -16.12
N LYS A 48 -16.06 4.37 -15.88
CA LYS A 48 -17.10 4.13 -16.88
C LYS A 48 -16.45 3.64 -18.19
N SER A 49 -16.72 4.32 -19.30
CA SER A 49 -16.17 4.01 -20.62
C SER A 49 -14.72 4.44 -20.87
N ALA A 50 -14.03 5.04 -19.89
CA ALA A 50 -12.63 5.47 -20.01
C ALA A 50 -11.64 4.31 -19.81
N GLN A 51 -11.72 3.30 -20.68
CA GLN A 51 -10.93 2.06 -20.59
C GLN A 51 -9.42 2.31 -20.82
N ASP A 52 -9.05 3.22 -21.73
CA ASP A 52 -7.66 3.58 -21.98
C ASP A 52 -7.01 4.25 -20.75
N ASP A 53 -7.77 5.11 -20.07
CA ASP A 53 -7.32 5.74 -18.83
C ASP A 53 -7.18 4.71 -17.72
N LEU A 54 -8.13 3.76 -17.62
CA LEU A 54 -8.07 2.67 -16.64
C LEU A 54 -6.84 1.77 -16.87
N SER A 55 -6.52 1.40 -18.11
CA SER A 55 -5.30 0.64 -18.43
C SER A 55 -4.04 1.39 -17.98
N THR A 56 -3.95 2.69 -18.29
CA THR A 56 -2.84 3.53 -17.84
C THR A 56 -2.74 3.60 -16.31
N LEU A 57 -3.88 3.71 -15.61
CA LEU A 57 -3.92 3.72 -14.14
C LEU A 57 -3.56 2.36 -13.55
N SER A 58 -3.94 1.26 -14.19
CA SER A 58 -3.58 -0.10 -13.79
C SER A 58 -2.07 -0.30 -13.83
N ASP A 59 -1.42 0.13 -14.91
CA ASP A 59 0.04 0.08 -15.05
C ASP A 59 0.78 0.91 -14.00
N GLN A 60 0.17 1.99 -13.50
CA GLN A 60 0.73 2.75 -12.38
C GLN A 60 0.50 2.04 -11.05
N ALA A 61 -0.69 1.48 -10.84
CA ALA A 61 -1.08 0.84 -9.60
C ALA A 61 -0.30 -0.46 -9.33
N VAL A 62 -0.01 -1.26 -10.36
CA VAL A 62 0.79 -2.49 -10.20
C VAL A 62 2.19 -2.19 -9.64
N GLN A 63 2.77 -1.03 -9.96
CA GLN A 63 4.07 -0.60 -9.42
C GLN A 63 4.05 -0.30 -7.92
N LEU A 64 2.86 -0.07 -7.35
CA LEU A 64 2.70 0.11 -5.90
C LEU A 64 2.78 -1.23 -5.13
N ASN A 65 2.71 -2.35 -5.85
CA ASN A 65 2.65 -3.71 -5.30
C ASN A 65 1.57 -3.83 -4.20
N PRO A 66 0.29 -3.54 -4.54
CA PRO A 66 -0.81 -3.66 -3.57
C PRO A 66 -1.08 -5.13 -3.26
N ALA A 67 -1.55 -5.39 -2.03
CA ALA A 67 -2.02 -6.72 -1.63
C ALA A 67 -3.39 -7.04 -2.25
N PHE A 68 -4.23 -6.03 -2.43
CA PHE A 68 -5.48 -6.10 -3.18
C PHE A 68 -5.92 -4.70 -3.62
N THR A 69 -6.94 -4.62 -4.47
CA THR A 69 -7.64 -3.37 -4.79
C THR A 69 -9.15 -3.48 -4.60
N ILE A 70 -9.80 -2.34 -4.44
CA ILE A 70 -11.26 -2.23 -4.37
C ILE A 70 -11.71 -1.27 -5.48
N TYR A 71 -12.73 -1.67 -6.23
CA TYR A 71 -13.33 -0.85 -7.27
C TYR A 71 -14.80 -0.56 -6.95
N PRO A 72 -15.15 0.59 -6.33
CA PRO A 72 -16.51 0.87 -5.89
C PRO A 72 -17.38 1.44 -7.02
N GLY A 73 -17.62 0.62 -8.03
CA GLY A 73 -18.70 0.83 -8.98
C GLY A 73 -18.44 1.84 -10.09
N ASP A 74 -19.48 2.00 -10.91
CA ASP A 74 -19.51 2.84 -12.10
C ASP A 74 -18.44 2.41 -13.12
N LEU A 75 -18.44 1.10 -13.39
CA LEU A 75 -17.65 0.44 -14.41
C LEU A 75 -18.30 0.63 -15.79
N GLU A 76 -19.63 0.70 -15.83
CA GLU A 76 -20.44 0.99 -17.00
C GLU A 76 -21.06 2.40 -16.91
N ASP A 77 -21.42 2.99 -18.06
CA ASP A 77 -22.14 4.28 -18.10
C ASP A 77 -23.68 4.09 -18.02
N ARG A 78 -24.20 2.97 -18.53
CA ARG A 78 -25.64 2.77 -18.78
C ARG A 78 -26.11 1.33 -18.55
N GLY A 79 -25.68 0.75 -17.44
CA GLY A 79 -26.07 -0.58 -17.02
C GLY A 79 -25.13 -1.67 -17.50
N PHE A 80 -25.25 -2.82 -16.85
CA PHE A 80 -24.37 -3.97 -17.08
C PHE A 80 -24.43 -4.47 -18.52
N THR A 81 -23.28 -4.63 -19.16
CA THR A 81 -23.15 -5.38 -20.41
C THR A 81 -21.96 -6.33 -20.35
N ILE A 82 -22.11 -7.57 -20.85
CA ILE A 82 -20.99 -8.52 -20.89
C ILE A 82 -19.79 -7.95 -21.67
N SER A 83 -20.04 -7.25 -22.78
CA SER A 83 -18.98 -6.64 -23.59
C SER A 83 -18.22 -5.55 -22.86
N GLY A 84 -18.91 -4.63 -22.18
CA GLY A 84 -18.25 -3.56 -21.45
C GLY A 84 -17.54 -4.05 -20.20
N MET A 85 -18.10 -5.07 -19.52
CA MET A 85 -17.42 -5.75 -18.42
C MET A 85 -16.14 -6.48 -18.84
N ASN A 86 -16.14 -7.11 -20.03
CA ASN A 86 -14.93 -7.72 -20.59
C ASN A 86 -13.87 -6.66 -20.92
N ALA A 87 -14.27 -5.55 -21.53
CA ALA A 87 -13.37 -4.44 -21.84
C ALA A 87 -12.82 -3.77 -20.57
N TRP A 88 -13.65 -3.61 -19.54
CA TRP A 88 -13.20 -3.13 -18.24
C TRP A 88 -12.22 -4.10 -17.58
N LYS A 89 -12.51 -5.41 -17.63
CA LYS A 89 -11.61 -6.44 -17.09
C LYS A 89 -10.25 -6.39 -17.76
N GLU A 90 -10.22 -6.31 -19.10
CA GLU A 90 -9.00 -6.19 -19.88
C GLU A 90 -8.23 -4.92 -19.50
N ALA A 91 -8.89 -3.77 -19.43
CA ALA A 91 -8.26 -2.51 -19.02
C ALA A 91 -7.78 -2.51 -17.56
N MET A 92 -8.56 -3.06 -16.63
CA MET A 92 -8.17 -3.26 -15.23
C MET A 92 -6.90 -4.09 -15.13
N ASP A 93 -6.69 -5.03 -16.04
CA ASP A 93 -5.50 -5.87 -16.09
C ASP A 93 -4.35 -5.29 -16.92
N GLY A 94 -4.39 -3.99 -17.25
CA GLY A 94 -3.33 -3.31 -18.02
C GLY A 94 -3.50 -3.40 -19.54
N GLY A 95 -4.43 -4.21 -20.05
CA GLY A 95 -4.72 -4.33 -21.47
C GLY A 95 -4.00 -5.48 -22.20
N ASP A 96 -4.42 -5.77 -23.44
CA ASP A 96 -3.71 -6.67 -24.36
C ASP A 96 -2.47 -5.98 -24.95
N PRO A 97 -1.29 -6.63 -25.05
CA PRO A 97 -1.03 -8.06 -24.87
C PRO A 97 -0.34 -8.48 -23.58
N ALA A 98 -0.23 -7.59 -22.59
CA ALA A 98 0.57 -7.83 -21.40
C ALA A 98 -0.25 -7.61 -20.12
N PRO A 99 -1.11 -8.57 -19.75
CA PRO A 99 -1.86 -8.50 -18.50
C PRO A 99 -0.92 -8.37 -17.31
N ASN A 100 -1.24 -7.46 -16.39
CA ASN A 100 -0.39 -7.09 -15.25
C ASN A 100 -0.83 -7.70 -13.91
N GLY A 101 -1.92 -8.49 -13.91
CA GLY A 101 -2.45 -9.24 -12.76
C GLY A 101 -3.34 -8.42 -11.82
N MET A 102 -3.62 -7.15 -12.14
CA MET A 102 -4.39 -6.28 -11.27
C MET A 102 -5.85 -6.73 -11.15
N PHE A 103 -6.44 -7.35 -12.18
CA PHE A 103 -7.81 -7.87 -12.09
C PHE A 103 -7.93 -9.01 -11.05
N ASP A 104 -6.94 -9.89 -10.97
CA ASP A 104 -6.94 -11.06 -10.07
C ASP A 104 -6.95 -10.70 -8.57
N ILE A 105 -6.58 -9.46 -8.25
CA ILE A 105 -6.55 -8.93 -6.88
C ILE A 105 -7.57 -7.81 -6.66
N THR A 106 -8.52 -7.61 -7.58
CA THR A 106 -9.50 -6.52 -7.52
C THR A 106 -10.85 -7.03 -7.05
N PHE A 107 -11.41 -6.37 -6.03
CA PHE A 107 -12.77 -6.58 -5.56
C PHE A 107 -13.70 -5.47 -6.10
N PRO A 108 -14.45 -5.74 -7.19
CA PRO A 108 -15.43 -4.79 -7.68
C PRO A 108 -16.71 -4.81 -6.83
N VAL A 109 -17.28 -3.63 -6.61
CA VAL A 109 -18.59 -3.42 -6.01
C VAL A 109 -19.48 -2.76 -7.05
N ARG A 110 -20.75 -3.12 -7.09
CA ARG A 110 -21.70 -2.58 -8.06
C ARG A 110 -22.02 -1.11 -7.73
N GLY A 111 -21.84 -0.23 -8.71
CA GLY A 111 -22.26 1.17 -8.67
C GLY A 111 -23.69 1.36 -9.17
N ASN A 112 -24.18 2.60 -9.12
CA ASN A 112 -25.53 2.92 -9.58
C ASN A 112 -25.61 3.03 -11.12
N HIS A 113 -24.49 3.17 -11.83
CA HIS A 113 -24.48 3.12 -13.29
C HIS A 113 -24.27 1.71 -13.84
N ASP A 114 -23.89 0.74 -13.00
CA ASP A 114 -23.83 -0.68 -13.32
C ASP A 114 -25.21 -1.37 -13.17
N ASP A 115 -26.29 -0.57 -13.18
CA ASP A 115 -27.63 -1.05 -12.85
C ASP A 115 -28.28 -1.91 -13.97
N ASN A 116 -29.48 -2.45 -13.74
CA ASN A 116 -30.32 -3.22 -14.65
C ASN A 116 -29.97 -4.70 -14.89
N ASP A 117 -28.90 -5.26 -14.30
CA ASP A 117 -28.70 -6.71 -14.25
C ASP A 117 -27.92 -7.19 -13.01
N THR A 118 -28.63 -7.45 -11.91
CA THR A 118 -28.01 -7.94 -10.67
C THR A 118 -27.48 -9.37 -10.80
N LEU A 119 -28.19 -10.22 -11.56
CA LEU A 119 -27.86 -11.64 -11.64
C LEU A 119 -26.60 -11.84 -12.45
N ASP A 120 -26.47 -11.16 -13.58
CA ASP A 120 -25.28 -11.26 -14.40
C ASP A 120 -24.06 -10.62 -13.73
N TRP A 121 -24.23 -9.51 -13.00
CA TRP A 121 -23.16 -8.95 -12.17
C TRP A 121 -22.61 -9.98 -11.17
N GLN A 122 -23.50 -10.66 -10.43
CA GLN A 122 -23.10 -11.66 -9.44
C GLN A 122 -22.49 -12.91 -10.08
N ALA A 123 -22.92 -13.27 -11.29
CA ALA A 123 -22.39 -14.42 -12.03
C ALA A 123 -21.04 -14.13 -12.72
N TYR A 124 -20.76 -12.87 -13.04
CA TYR A 124 -19.55 -12.47 -13.78
C TYR A 124 -18.28 -12.52 -12.92
N PHE A 125 -18.37 -12.14 -11.64
CA PHE A 125 -17.21 -12.07 -10.75
C PHE A 125 -17.07 -13.29 -9.85
N ASP A 126 -15.90 -13.93 -9.92
CA ASP A 126 -15.51 -14.98 -8.96
C ASP A 126 -14.83 -14.35 -7.73
N PHE A 127 -15.64 -13.87 -6.79
CA PHE A 127 -15.13 -13.28 -5.56
C PHE A 127 -14.40 -14.28 -4.68
N GLN A 128 -14.73 -15.57 -4.75
CA GLN A 128 -14.02 -16.59 -3.98
C GLN A 128 -12.62 -16.80 -4.53
N ALA A 129 -12.47 -16.92 -5.86
CA ALA A 129 -11.14 -17.02 -6.47
C ALA A 129 -10.27 -15.80 -6.18
N THR A 130 -10.86 -14.59 -6.21
CA THR A 130 -10.15 -13.35 -5.85
C THR A 130 -9.73 -13.37 -4.38
N ALA A 131 -10.61 -13.78 -3.47
CA ALA A 131 -10.32 -13.92 -2.04
C ALA A 131 -9.20 -14.93 -1.77
N ASP A 132 -9.23 -16.08 -2.43
CA ASP A 132 -8.20 -17.11 -2.33
C ASP A 132 -6.86 -16.59 -2.87
N HIS A 133 -6.87 -15.85 -3.98
CA HIS A 133 -5.67 -15.27 -4.60
C HIS A 133 -4.96 -14.29 -3.67
N VAL A 134 -5.71 -13.45 -2.95
CA VAL A 134 -5.15 -12.48 -1.99
C VAL A 134 -4.88 -13.08 -0.61
N GLY A 135 -5.16 -14.37 -0.41
CA GLY A 135 -4.92 -15.10 0.84
C GLY A 135 -5.90 -14.75 1.98
N ALA A 136 -7.14 -14.38 1.65
CA ALA A 136 -8.20 -14.23 2.65
C ALA A 136 -8.61 -15.59 3.24
N THR A 137 -8.92 -15.63 4.54
CA THR A 137 -9.27 -16.86 5.30
C THR A 137 -10.46 -16.66 6.21
#